data_AF-A0A837B531-F1
#
_entry.id   AF-A0A837B531-F1
#
_cell.length_a   1.000
_cell.length_b   1.000
_cell.length_c   1.000
_cell.angle_alpha   90.00
_cell.angle_beta   90.00
_cell.angle_gamma   90.00
#
_symmetry.space_group_name_H-M   'P 1'
#
loop_
_entity.id
_entity.type
_entity.pdbx_description
1 polymer ?
#
loop_
_entity_poly.entity_id
_entity_poly.type
_entity_poly.pdbx_seq_one_letter_code
_entity_poly.pdbx_strand_id
1 'polypeptide(L)'
;FDQKRYAARYTHDGEVGQAGYYKVRLTDYGGIDAEASALTRAATERYTFAPGADTGHVLINVAQANDRHVVIGSQVQIVGDRVVEGKLTTQSFCGGHEYTTWFRLEFDRPFTAHGVWGEEGGVPGARHSMGGELKPNGAWLSFPLGKNKNARAVTVVSAISHVDAEGARSNLRTDGMQGGKLLSLEQMRKRAQHLWRNELASMQLEGASNDDRSVAYTALYHALLQPLTGSDADGRYRGYDDTIHRADGWTYYAYFSLWDTYRTQNQLLALLQPARARDIGRSLLAIHQQGGWLPRWGYANFDTNIMTG
;
A
#
# COMPACT_ATOMS: atom_id res chain seq x y z
N PHE A 1 -14.51 -2.68 -18.62
CA PHE A 1 -13.64 -1.99 -17.65
C PHE A 1 -12.19 -2.25 -18.04
N ASP A 2 -11.65 -1.43 -18.94
CA ASP A 2 -10.28 -1.55 -19.48
C ASP A 2 -9.45 -0.37 -18.96
N GLN A 3 -8.38 -0.67 -18.22
CA GLN A 3 -7.50 0.32 -17.60
C GLN A 3 -6.84 1.27 -18.60
N LYS A 4 -6.60 0.82 -19.83
CA LYS A 4 -6.06 1.70 -20.88
C LYS A 4 -7.06 2.75 -21.34
N ARG A 5 -8.37 2.52 -21.11
CA ARG A 5 -9.44 3.46 -21.46
C ARG A 5 -9.81 4.41 -20.35
N TYR A 6 -9.72 3.96 -19.08
CA TYR A 6 -10.01 4.82 -17.93
C TYR A 6 -8.77 5.49 -17.32
N ALA A 7 -7.58 5.20 -17.85
CA ALA A 7 -6.36 5.91 -17.47
C ALA A 7 -6.50 7.40 -17.75
N ALA A 8 -5.96 8.22 -16.84
CA ALA A 8 -5.90 9.66 -17.01
C ALA A 8 -4.45 10.10 -17.21
N ARG A 9 -4.26 11.04 -18.13
CA ARG A 9 -3.00 11.76 -18.30
C ARG A 9 -2.71 12.64 -17.08
N TYR A 10 -1.44 12.96 -16.88
CA TYR A 10 -0.97 13.95 -15.91
C TYR A 10 0.29 14.64 -16.44
N THR A 11 0.72 15.69 -15.77
CA THR A 11 2.01 16.35 -16.00
C THR A 11 2.76 16.48 -14.68
N HIS A 12 4.07 16.70 -14.73
CA HIS A 12 4.87 17.00 -13.53
C HIS A 12 4.59 18.41 -12.97
N ASP A 13 3.92 19.27 -13.73
CA ASP A 13 3.56 20.62 -13.29
C ASP A 13 2.55 20.57 -12.14
N GLY A 14 2.96 21.04 -10.96
CA GLY A 14 2.14 21.01 -9.76
C GLY A 14 2.03 19.61 -9.11
N GLU A 15 2.78 18.62 -9.61
CA GLU A 15 3.01 17.36 -8.91
C GLU A 15 3.91 17.61 -7.68
N VAL A 16 3.59 16.96 -6.57
CA VAL A 16 4.32 17.11 -5.31
C VAL A 16 4.67 15.74 -4.77
N GLY A 17 5.96 15.45 -4.67
CA GLY A 17 6.51 14.31 -3.92
C GLY A 17 7.22 14.79 -2.66
N GLN A 18 6.76 14.32 -1.50
CA GLN A 18 7.39 14.58 -0.20
C GLN A 18 7.39 13.29 0.63
N ALA A 19 8.35 13.14 1.54
CA ALA A 19 8.34 12.00 2.46
C ALA A 19 7.00 11.94 3.24
N GLY A 20 6.22 10.89 3.01
CA GLY A 20 4.89 10.71 3.60
C GLY A 20 3.73 11.46 2.92
N TYR A 21 3.92 12.04 1.72
CA TYR A 21 2.84 12.69 0.98
C TYR A 21 3.11 12.76 -0.52
N TYR A 22 2.08 12.44 -1.32
CA TYR A 22 2.11 12.61 -2.76
C TYR A 22 0.85 13.34 -3.23
N LYS A 23 0.99 14.16 -4.28
CA LYS A 23 -0.12 14.81 -4.98
C LYS A 23 0.16 14.89 -6.47
N VAL A 24 -0.86 14.61 -7.26
CA VAL A 24 -0.85 14.81 -8.71
C VAL A 24 -2.20 15.32 -9.19
N ARG A 25 -2.21 16.08 -10.28
CA ARG A 25 -3.43 16.43 -11.00
C ARG A 25 -3.55 15.56 -12.25
N LEU A 26 -4.60 14.74 -12.27
CA LEU A 26 -5.04 14.06 -13.47
C LEU A 26 -5.70 15.10 -14.38
N THR A 27 -5.35 15.13 -15.68
CA THR A 27 -5.78 16.18 -16.63
C THR A 27 -6.97 15.76 -17.50
N ASP A 28 -7.29 14.48 -17.53
CA ASP A 28 -8.51 13.97 -18.16
C ASP A 28 -9.74 14.11 -17.24
N TYR A 29 -10.94 13.85 -17.79
CA TYR A 29 -12.21 13.88 -17.04
C TYR A 29 -12.53 15.24 -16.37
N GLY A 30 -12.11 16.35 -16.99
CA GLY A 30 -12.25 17.71 -16.42
C GLY A 30 -11.23 18.03 -15.32
N GLY A 31 -10.43 17.04 -14.95
CA GLY A 31 -9.30 17.11 -14.06
C GLY A 31 -9.62 16.81 -12.60
N ILE A 32 -8.84 15.92 -12.00
CA ILE A 32 -9.03 15.39 -10.66
C ILE A 32 -7.72 15.54 -9.90
N ASP A 33 -7.76 16.20 -8.73
CA ASP A 33 -6.58 16.21 -7.85
C ASP A 33 -6.60 14.93 -7.01
N ALA A 34 -5.56 14.11 -7.14
CA ALA A 34 -5.34 12.92 -6.35
C ALA A 34 -4.23 13.19 -5.33
N GLU A 35 -4.51 12.96 -4.05
CA GLU A 35 -3.57 13.15 -2.95
C GLU A 35 -3.50 11.87 -2.11
N ALA A 36 -2.31 11.49 -1.64
CA ALA A 36 -2.12 10.29 -0.83
C ALA A 36 -1.12 10.50 0.31
N SER A 37 -1.34 9.79 1.41
CA SER A 37 -0.41 9.64 2.54
C SER A 37 -0.55 8.24 3.14
N ALA A 38 0.46 7.78 3.88
CA ALA A 38 0.46 6.45 4.47
C ALA A 38 1.15 6.41 5.85
N LEU A 39 0.66 5.54 6.71
CA LEU A 39 1.34 5.01 7.89
C LEU A 39 1.80 3.57 7.61
N THR A 40 2.19 2.83 8.64
CA THR A 40 2.81 1.50 8.49
C THR A 40 1.93 0.51 7.74
N ARG A 41 0.62 0.46 8.02
CA ARG A 41 -0.29 -0.55 7.45
C ARG A 41 -1.59 0.01 6.86
N ALA A 42 -1.77 1.33 6.93
CA ALA A 42 -2.93 2.01 6.36
C ALA A 42 -2.51 3.26 5.59
N ALA A 43 -3.27 3.58 4.55
CA ALA A 43 -3.10 4.76 3.73
C ALA A 43 -4.41 5.55 3.63
N THR A 44 -4.30 6.84 3.33
CA THR A 44 -5.42 7.73 3.02
C THR A 44 -5.20 8.30 1.65
N GLU A 45 -6.23 8.24 0.82
CA GLU A 45 -6.27 8.86 -0.50
C GLU A 45 -7.46 9.83 -0.56
N ARG A 46 -7.27 10.95 -1.24
CA ARG A 46 -8.32 11.93 -1.50
C ARG A 46 -8.37 12.27 -2.99
N TYR A 47 -9.56 12.15 -3.56
CA TYR A 47 -9.86 12.48 -4.94
C TYR A 47 -10.78 13.71 -4.98
N THR A 48 -10.25 14.85 -5.42
CA THR A 48 -11.04 16.09 -5.59
C THR A 48 -11.44 16.24 -7.06
N PHE A 49 -12.70 15.96 -7.36
CA PHE A 49 -13.26 15.99 -8.72
C PHE A 49 -13.42 17.41 -9.26
N ALA A 50 -13.49 17.55 -10.59
CA ALA A 50 -13.59 18.83 -11.29
C ALA A 50 -14.82 19.68 -10.85
N PRO A 51 -14.73 21.02 -10.88
CA PRO A 51 -15.91 21.88 -10.70
C PRO A 51 -16.99 21.56 -11.74
N GLY A 52 -18.26 21.54 -11.32
CA GLY A 52 -19.39 21.26 -12.20
C GLY A 52 -19.70 19.77 -12.41
N ALA A 53 -18.87 18.86 -11.89
CA ALA A 53 -19.24 17.45 -11.82
C ALA A 53 -20.28 17.22 -10.70
N ASP A 54 -21.41 16.60 -11.03
CA ASP A 54 -22.45 16.25 -10.05
C ASP A 54 -22.23 14.87 -9.42
N THR A 55 -21.44 14.01 -10.07
CA THR A 55 -21.12 12.65 -9.61
C THR A 55 -19.63 12.36 -9.80
N GLY A 56 -19.01 11.80 -8.77
CA GLY A 56 -17.64 11.30 -8.79
C GLY A 56 -17.63 9.78 -8.81
N HIS A 57 -16.82 9.18 -9.68
CA HIS A 57 -16.67 7.74 -9.77
C HIS A 57 -15.32 7.30 -9.23
N VAL A 58 -15.31 6.25 -8.40
CA VAL A 58 -14.10 5.57 -7.94
C VAL A 58 -14.15 4.13 -8.46
N LEU A 59 -13.09 3.71 -9.13
CA LEU A 59 -12.92 2.35 -9.66
C LEU A 59 -11.87 1.62 -8.83
N ILE A 60 -12.21 0.43 -8.33
CA ILE A 60 -11.32 -0.46 -7.58
C ILE A 60 -11.00 -1.66 -8.47
N ASN A 61 -9.86 -1.62 -9.17
CA ASN A 61 -9.40 -2.71 -10.01
C ASN A 61 -8.56 -3.71 -9.21
N VAL A 62 -9.06 -4.93 -9.04
CA VAL A 62 -8.37 -6.01 -8.30
C VAL A 62 -7.77 -7.07 -9.23
N ALA A 63 -7.75 -6.82 -10.54
CA ALA A 63 -7.20 -7.69 -11.56
C ALA A 63 -5.91 -7.15 -12.20
N GLN A 64 -5.29 -6.13 -11.58
CA GLN A 64 -4.05 -5.53 -12.06
C GLN A 64 -2.94 -5.68 -11.03
N ALA A 65 -1.76 -6.04 -11.52
CA ALA A 65 -0.50 -6.03 -10.79
C ALA A 65 0.53 -5.20 -11.56
N ASN A 66 1.67 -4.93 -10.91
CA ASN A 66 2.80 -4.27 -11.57
C ASN A 66 3.35 -5.12 -12.72
N ASP A 67 4.09 -4.47 -13.62
CA ASP A 67 4.63 -5.12 -14.82
C ASP A 67 5.35 -6.43 -14.47
N ARG A 68 5.07 -7.48 -15.26
CA ARG A 68 5.53 -8.87 -15.11
C ARG A 68 4.97 -9.68 -13.92
N HIS A 69 4.20 -9.09 -13.01
CA HIS A 69 3.39 -9.84 -12.05
C HIS A 69 2.02 -10.17 -12.65
N VAL A 70 1.43 -11.28 -12.21
CA VAL A 70 0.11 -11.72 -12.69
C VAL A 70 -0.85 -11.86 -11.51
N VAL A 71 -2.03 -11.25 -11.61
CA VAL A 71 -3.13 -11.60 -10.70
C VAL A 71 -3.73 -12.92 -11.19
N ILE A 72 -3.55 -13.96 -10.39
CA ILE A 72 -4.02 -15.33 -10.70
C ILE A 72 -5.37 -15.64 -10.04
N GLY A 73 -5.79 -14.81 -9.09
CA GLY A 73 -7.12 -14.88 -8.48
C GLY A 73 -7.44 -13.59 -7.73
N SER A 74 -8.70 -13.17 -7.78
CA SER A 74 -9.14 -11.97 -7.06
C SER A 74 -10.59 -12.07 -6.63
N GLN A 75 -10.90 -11.38 -5.53
CA GLN A 75 -12.24 -11.26 -4.98
C GLN A 75 -12.46 -9.83 -4.51
N VAL A 76 -13.65 -9.30 -4.77
CA VAL A 76 -14.10 -8.01 -4.25
C VAL A 76 -15.51 -8.14 -3.67
N GLN A 77 -15.72 -7.50 -2.53
CA GLN A 77 -16.98 -7.45 -1.80
C GLN A 77 -17.28 -6.01 -1.38
N ILE A 78 -18.45 -5.52 -1.75
CA ILE A 78 -18.98 -4.24 -1.29
C ILE A 78 -19.81 -4.49 -0.03
N VAL A 79 -19.46 -3.84 1.07
CA VAL A 79 -20.09 -4.01 2.39
C VAL A 79 -20.76 -2.69 2.80
N GLY A 80 -22.08 -2.75 3.01
CA GLY A 80 -22.87 -1.56 3.31
C GLY A 80 -22.80 -0.52 2.19
N ASP A 81 -22.66 0.75 2.55
CA ASP A 81 -22.62 1.90 1.64
C ASP A 81 -21.27 2.66 1.69
N ARG A 82 -20.27 2.12 2.40
CA ARG A 82 -18.98 2.82 2.65
C ARG A 82 -17.74 1.95 2.58
N VAL A 83 -17.88 0.63 2.44
CA VAL A 83 -16.77 -0.30 2.58
C VAL A 83 -16.65 -1.19 1.35
N VAL A 84 -15.41 -1.43 0.94
CA VAL A 84 -15.05 -2.48 -0.02
C VAL A 84 -13.92 -3.30 0.58
N GLU A 85 -14.06 -4.63 0.56
CA GLU A 85 -13.06 -5.57 1.04
C GLU A 85 -12.78 -6.62 -0.02
N GLY A 86 -11.65 -7.30 0.09
CA GLY A 86 -11.34 -8.36 -0.84
C GLY A 86 -9.94 -8.93 -0.66
N LYS A 87 -9.53 -9.67 -1.68
CA LYS A 87 -8.17 -10.17 -1.80
C LYS A 87 -7.77 -10.27 -3.26
N LEU A 88 -6.46 -10.27 -3.48
CA LEU A 88 -5.85 -10.71 -4.71
C LEU A 88 -4.72 -11.68 -4.38
N THR A 89 -4.60 -12.72 -5.19
CA THR A 89 -3.46 -13.63 -5.20
C THR A 89 -2.63 -13.30 -6.43
N THR A 90 -1.36 -12.97 -6.18
CA THR A 90 -0.43 -12.54 -7.21
C THR A 90 0.66 -13.59 -7.36
N GLN A 91 0.91 -13.99 -8.59
CA GLN A 91 2.12 -14.71 -8.95
C GLN A 91 3.25 -13.69 -9.13
N SER A 92 4.33 -13.89 -8.36
CA SER A 92 5.49 -13.02 -8.41
C SER A 92 6.29 -13.22 -9.68
N PHE A 93 6.67 -12.12 -10.36
CA PHE A 93 7.66 -12.16 -11.44
C PHE A 93 8.96 -12.84 -10.97
N CYS A 94 9.40 -12.48 -9.77
CA CYS A 94 10.57 -13.05 -9.14
C CYS A 94 10.20 -14.41 -8.53
N GLY A 95 10.62 -15.50 -9.18
CA GLY A 95 10.52 -16.87 -8.64
C GLY A 95 9.18 -17.59 -8.86
N GLY A 96 8.13 -16.93 -9.40
CA GLY A 96 6.89 -17.60 -9.81
C GLY A 96 5.98 -18.09 -8.67
N HIS A 97 6.30 -17.79 -7.41
CA HIS A 97 5.48 -18.15 -6.25
C HIS A 97 4.27 -17.22 -6.09
N GLU A 98 3.24 -17.76 -5.48
CA GLU A 98 1.98 -17.06 -5.20
C GLU A 98 2.01 -16.45 -3.80
N TYR A 99 1.45 -15.25 -3.67
CA TYR A 99 1.17 -14.66 -2.37
C TYR A 99 -0.18 -13.95 -2.40
N THR A 100 -0.87 -13.94 -1.28
CA THR A 100 -2.18 -13.28 -1.15
C THR A 100 -2.06 -11.98 -0.38
N THR A 101 -2.73 -10.95 -0.89
CA THR A 101 -2.91 -9.67 -0.21
C THR A 101 -4.40 -9.45 0.01
N TRP A 102 -4.79 -9.37 1.27
CA TRP A 102 -6.12 -8.96 1.71
C TRP A 102 -6.16 -7.45 1.84
N PHE A 103 -7.29 -6.84 1.53
CA PHE A 103 -7.46 -5.39 1.65
C PHE A 103 -8.82 -5.02 2.24
N ARG A 104 -8.86 -3.83 2.85
CA ARG A 104 -10.07 -3.11 3.22
C ARG A 104 -9.95 -1.66 2.81
N LEU A 105 -11.02 -1.12 2.23
CA LEU A 105 -11.22 0.29 1.90
C LEU A 105 -12.45 0.79 2.66
N GLU A 106 -12.34 1.95 3.29
CA GLU A 106 -13.46 2.64 3.95
C GLU A 106 -13.52 4.12 3.55
N PHE A 107 -14.68 4.54 3.04
CA PHE A 107 -14.89 5.88 2.49
C PHE A 107 -15.43 6.86 3.55
N ASP A 108 -15.09 8.14 3.40
CA ASP A 108 -15.51 9.26 4.26
C ASP A 108 -16.99 9.64 4.10
N ARG A 109 -17.67 9.10 3.10
CA ARG A 109 -19.08 9.30 2.81
C ARG A 109 -19.70 8.06 2.15
N PRO A 110 -21.04 7.90 2.21
CA PRO A 110 -21.68 6.81 1.50
C PRO A 110 -21.65 7.02 -0.01
N PHE A 111 -21.47 5.93 -0.77
CA PHE A 111 -21.78 5.93 -2.20
C PHE A 111 -23.28 5.74 -2.43
N THR A 112 -23.82 6.33 -3.50
CA THR A 112 -25.25 6.27 -3.83
C THR A 112 -25.57 5.28 -4.95
N ALA A 113 -24.58 4.93 -5.76
CA ALA A 113 -24.67 3.82 -6.72
C ALA A 113 -23.38 3.03 -6.70
N HIS A 114 -23.49 1.74 -7.00
CA HIS A 114 -22.38 0.81 -7.01
C HIS A 114 -22.64 -0.33 -7.97
N GLY A 115 -21.58 -1.05 -8.29
CA GLY A 115 -21.63 -2.34 -8.94
C GLY A 115 -20.25 -2.97 -8.97
N VAL A 116 -20.20 -4.18 -9.50
CA VAL A 116 -18.95 -4.90 -9.75
C VAL A 116 -18.75 -5.07 -11.26
N TRP A 117 -17.57 -5.52 -11.65
CA TRP A 117 -17.35 -6.00 -13.01
C TRP A 117 -16.55 -7.28 -13.04
N GLY A 118 -16.76 -8.05 -14.10
CA GLY A 118 -16.04 -9.27 -14.44
C GLY A 118 -15.81 -9.37 -15.95
N GLU A 119 -15.67 -10.59 -16.46
CA GLU A 119 -15.52 -10.87 -17.89
C GLU A 119 -16.73 -10.40 -18.72
N GLU A 120 -17.93 -10.56 -18.17
CA GLU A 120 -19.19 -10.20 -18.84
C GLU A 120 -19.48 -8.69 -18.82
N GLY A 121 -18.58 -7.89 -18.23
CA GLY A 121 -18.73 -6.45 -18.09
C GLY A 121 -19.24 -6.03 -16.72
N GLY A 122 -19.91 -4.88 -16.66
CA GLY A 122 -20.39 -4.29 -15.41
C GLY A 122 -21.75 -4.80 -15.01
N VAL A 123 -21.92 -5.09 -13.71
CA VAL A 123 -23.17 -5.53 -13.12
C VAL A 123 -23.60 -4.51 -12.04
N PRO A 124 -24.48 -3.55 -12.38
CA PRO A 124 -24.98 -2.57 -11.42
C PRO A 124 -25.73 -3.23 -10.25
N GLY A 125 -25.55 -2.71 -9.04
CA GLY A 125 -26.19 -3.20 -7.82
C GLY A 125 -25.62 -4.52 -7.27
N ALA A 126 -24.81 -5.24 -8.05
CA ALA A 126 -24.09 -6.41 -7.56
C ALA A 126 -22.98 -5.97 -6.61
N ARG A 127 -22.77 -6.77 -5.56
CA ARG A 127 -21.88 -6.47 -4.44
C ARG A 127 -20.67 -7.38 -4.33
N HIS A 128 -20.63 -8.43 -5.13
CA HIS A 128 -19.62 -9.46 -5.05
C HIS A 128 -19.16 -9.84 -6.45
N SER A 129 -17.85 -9.95 -6.64
CA SER A 129 -17.26 -10.51 -7.86
C SER A 129 -15.97 -11.23 -7.55
N MET A 130 -15.71 -12.28 -8.35
CA MET A 130 -14.49 -13.04 -8.33
C MET A 130 -13.96 -13.17 -9.75
N GLY A 131 -12.64 -13.13 -9.90
CA GLY A 131 -11.95 -13.30 -11.17
C GLY A 131 -10.82 -14.30 -11.02
N GLY A 132 -10.67 -15.18 -12.01
CA GLY A 132 -9.52 -16.07 -12.13
C GLY A 132 -8.31 -15.37 -12.75
N GLU A 133 -7.34 -16.16 -13.18
CA GLU A 133 -6.10 -15.68 -13.76
C GLU A 133 -6.32 -14.80 -14.99
N LEU A 134 -5.70 -13.62 -14.98
CA LEU A 134 -5.76 -12.63 -16.05
C LEU A 134 -7.19 -12.21 -16.44
N LYS A 135 -8.18 -12.44 -15.55
CA LYS A 135 -9.56 -12.06 -15.78
C LYS A 135 -9.84 -10.68 -15.16
N PRO A 136 -10.54 -9.78 -15.87
CA PRO A 136 -10.94 -8.49 -15.30
C PRO A 136 -11.82 -8.71 -14.08
N ASN A 137 -11.58 -7.95 -13.01
CA ASN A 137 -12.38 -8.00 -11.80
C ASN A 137 -12.25 -6.69 -11.00
N GLY A 138 -13.34 -6.23 -10.40
CA GLY A 138 -13.33 -5.04 -9.54
C GLY A 138 -14.69 -4.49 -9.20
N ALA A 139 -14.69 -3.32 -8.56
CA ALA A 139 -15.89 -2.62 -8.10
C ALA A 139 -15.87 -1.15 -8.50
N TRP A 140 -17.02 -0.60 -8.88
CA TRP A 140 -17.20 0.82 -9.13
C TRP A 140 -18.19 1.41 -8.14
N LEU A 141 -17.89 2.62 -7.69
CA LEU A 141 -18.69 3.37 -6.73
C LEU A 141 -18.95 4.78 -7.26
N SER A 142 -20.17 5.27 -7.05
CA SER A 142 -20.59 6.62 -7.46
C SER A 142 -20.96 7.43 -6.23
N PHE A 143 -20.41 8.64 -6.15
CA PHE A 143 -20.60 9.57 -5.05
C PHE A 143 -21.26 10.85 -5.54
N PRO A 144 -22.32 11.34 -4.87
CA PRO A 144 -22.87 12.65 -5.17
C PRO A 144 -21.85 13.73 -4.79
N LEU A 145 -21.66 14.70 -5.67
CA LEU A 145 -20.75 15.83 -5.48
C LEU A 145 -21.55 17.12 -5.27
N GLY A 146 -21.01 18.01 -4.44
CA GLY A 146 -21.59 19.34 -4.23
C GLY A 146 -20.84 20.45 -4.96
N LYS A 147 -21.31 21.69 -4.81
CA LYS A 147 -20.74 22.86 -5.51
C LYS A 147 -19.36 23.29 -4.98
N ASN A 148 -19.13 23.15 -3.67
CA ASN A 148 -17.87 23.58 -3.05
C ASN A 148 -16.78 22.50 -3.14
N LYS A 149 -15.51 22.88 -2.93
CA LYS A 149 -14.36 21.98 -3.08
C LYS A 149 -14.44 20.75 -2.18
N ASN A 150 -14.82 20.91 -0.91
CA ASN A 150 -14.90 19.80 0.04
C ASN A 150 -16.00 18.80 -0.31
N ALA A 151 -17.12 19.28 -0.84
CA ALA A 151 -18.21 18.45 -1.32
C ALA A 151 -17.86 17.72 -2.63
N ARG A 152 -16.82 18.15 -3.35
CA ARG A 152 -16.26 17.45 -4.51
C ARG A 152 -15.10 16.51 -4.17
N ALA A 153 -14.69 16.42 -2.91
CA ALA A 153 -13.62 15.54 -2.47
C ALA A 153 -14.22 14.23 -1.96
N VAL A 154 -13.71 13.08 -2.40
CA VAL A 154 -14.00 11.76 -1.81
C VAL A 154 -12.72 11.26 -1.18
N THR A 155 -12.78 10.89 0.10
CA THR A 155 -11.61 10.37 0.83
C THR A 155 -11.83 8.90 1.16
N VAL A 156 -10.80 8.09 0.99
CA VAL A 156 -10.79 6.67 1.34
C VAL A 156 -9.59 6.38 2.23
N VAL A 157 -9.80 5.55 3.25
CA VAL A 157 -8.74 4.94 4.04
C VAL A 157 -8.63 3.49 3.62
N SER A 158 -7.42 3.06 3.26
CA SER A 158 -7.11 1.69 2.85
C SER A 158 -6.17 1.02 3.84
N ALA A 159 -6.25 -0.30 3.96
CA ALA A 159 -5.28 -1.12 4.69
C ALA A 159 -5.13 -2.49 4.03
N ILE A 160 -3.96 -3.10 4.18
CA ILE A 160 -3.63 -4.42 3.62
C ILE A 160 -3.19 -5.41 4.71
N SER A 161 -3.26 -6.71 4.42
CA SER A 161 -2.69 -7.79 5.25
C SER A 161 -2.28 -8.97 4.36
N HIS A 162 -1.17 -9.61 4.71
CA HIS A 162 -0.74 -10.89 4.10
C HIS A 162 -1.25 -12.12 4.88
N VAL A 163 -2.00 -11.90 5.97
CA VAL A 163 -2.53 -12.96 6.83
C VAL A 163 -3.94 -13.33 6.40
N ASP A 164 -4.89 -12.40 6.60
CA ASP A 164 -6.32 -12.60 6.35
C ASP A 164 -7.11 -11.27 6.31
N ALA A 165 -8.41 -11.37 6.02
CA ALA A 165 -9.32 -10.23 5.99
C ALA A 165 -9.44 -9.50 7.35
N GLU A 166 -9.36 -10.23 8.47
CA GLU A 166 -9.43 -9.60 9.78
C GLU A 166 -8.15 -8.82 10.11
N GLY A 167 -7.00 -9.29 9.63
CA GLY A 167 -5.75 -8.55 9.62
C GLY A 167 -5.89 -7.19 8.94
N ALA A 168 -6.45 -7.15 7.72
CA ALA A 168 -6.67 -5.90 6.99
C ALA A 168 -7.62 -4.96 7.75
N ARG A 169 -8.69 -5.49 8.37
CA ARG A 169 -9.60 -4.71 9.23
C ARG A 169 -8.89 -4.16 10.46
N SER A 170 -8.10 -4.99 11.14
CA SER A 170 -7.34 -4.62 12.34
C SER A 170 -6.30 -3.55 12.04
N ASN A 171 -5.61 -3.68 10.91
CA ASN A 171 -4.65 -2.70 10.42
C ASN A 171 -5.33 -1.35 10.13
N LEU A 172 -6.50 -1.35 9.47
CA LEU A 172 -7.28 -0.12 9.26
C LEU A 172 -7.71 0.52 10.58
N ARG A 173 -8.21 -0.27 11.54
CA ARG A 173 -8.62 0.25 12.86
C ARG A 173 -7.45 0.85 13.64
N THR A 174 -6.26 0.24 13.53
CA THR A 174 -5.09 0.65 14.32
C THR A 174 -4.40 1.86 13.71
N ASP A 175 -4.12 1.83 12.41
CA ASP A 175 -3.32 2.86 11.73
C ASP A 175 -4.19 3.88 11.00
N GLY A 176 -5.39 3.49 10.56
CA GLY A 176 -6.29 4.32 9.76
C GLY A 176 -7.36 5.08 10.54
N MET A 177 -7.49 4.84 11.86
CA MET A 177 -8.55 5.43 12.68
C MET A 177 -8.03 6.09 13.97
N GLN A 178 -8.81 7.04 14.49
CA GLN A 178 -8.65 7.61 15.83
C GLN A 178 -10.02 7.89 16.44
N GLY A 179 -10.28 7.39 17.65
CA GLY A 179 -11.55 7.61 18.35
C GLY A 179 -12.77 7.09 17.59
N GLY A 180 -12.63 5.96 16.90
CA GLY A 180 -13.71 5.34 16.11
C GLY A 180 -14.01 6.05 14.78
N LYS A 181 -13.16 6.98 14.35
CA LYS A 181 -13.31 7.71 13.07
C LYS A 181 -12.09 7.51 12.19
N LEU A 182 -12.31 7.47 10.87
CA LEU A 182 -11.23 7.50 9.88
C LEU A 182 -10.35 8.74 10.07
N LEU A 183 -9.04 8.58 9.88
CA LEU A 183 -8.12 9.72 9.80
C LEU A 183 -8.36 10.51 8.51
N SER A 184 -8.29 11.84 8.62
CA SER A 184 -8.22 12.70 7.44
C SER A 184 -6.84 12.61 6.79
N LEU A 185 -6.77 12.99 5.51
CA LEU A 185 -5.50 13.08 4.78
C LEU A 185 -4.49 13.97 5.52
N GLU A 186 -4.94 15.09 6.08
CA GLU A 186 -4.09 16.03 6.82
C GLU A 186 -3.55 15.40 8.11
N GLN A 187 -4.39 14.65 8.82
CA GLN A 187 -3.97 13.95 10.03
C GLN A 187 -2.93 12.87 9.69
N MET A 188 -3.19 12.07 8.65
CA MET A 188 -2.27 11.02 8.21
C MET A 188 -0.95 11.61 7.70
N ARG A 189 -1.01 12.63 6.84
CA ARG A 189 0.17 13.39 6.36
C ARG A 189 1.01 13.93 7.50
N LYS A 190 0.38 14.60 8.48
CA LYS A 190 1.09 15.18 9.61
C LYS A 190 1.83 14.11 10.41
N ARG A 191 1.21 12.96 10.65
CA ARG A 191 1.82 11.81 11.33
C ARG A 191 2.96 11.22 10.51
N ALA A 192 2.74 10.93 9.23
CA ALA A 192 3.74 10.39 8.32
C ALA A 192 4.97 11.30 8.23
N GLN A 193 4.78 12.60 8.04
CA GLN A 193 5.88 13.57 7.99
C GLN A 193 6.60 13.73 9.34
N HIS A 194 5.91 13.53 10.47
CA HIS A 194 6.56 13.51 11.77
C HIS A 194 7.46 12.28 11.91
N LEU A 195 6.97 11.09 11.52
CA LEU A 195 7.77 9.87 11.49
C LEU A 195 9.01 10.04 10.60
N TRP A 196 8.83 10.57 9.38
CA TRP A 196 9.95 10.82 8.47
C TRP A 196 10.95 11.84 8.99
N ARG A 197 10.50 12.92 9.66
CA ARG A 197 11.44 13.86 10.31
C ARG A 197 12.27 13.17 11.39
N ASN A 198 11.67 12.27 12.17
CA ASN A 198 12.39 11.54 13.21
C ASN A 198 13.41 10.56 12.60
N GLU A 199 13.04 9.86 11.52
CA GLU A 199 13.96 8.97 10.79
C GLU A 199 15.12 9.75 10.15
N LEU A 200 14.84 10.83 9.42
CA LEU A 200 15.87 11.62 8.72
C LEU A 200 16.78 12.40 9.67
N ALA A 201 16.33 12.67 10.90
CA ALA A 201 17.15 13.29 11.95
C ALA A 201 18.30 12.39 12.44
N SER A 202 18.36 11.12 12.00
CA SER A 202 19.49 10.23 12.28
C SER A 202 20.82 10.68 11.64
N MET A 203 20.77 11.64 10.70
CA MET A 203 21.92 12.24 10.06
C MET A 203 21.78 13.76 10.08
N GLN A 204 22.85 14.47 10.44
CA GLN A 204 22.92 15.92 10.37
C GLN A 204 24.10 16.34 9.49
N LEU A 205 23.85 17.29 8.60
CA LEU A 205 24.85 17.82 7.67
C LEU A 205 25.14 19.28 8.03
N GLU A 206 26.40 19.57 8.36
CA GLU A 206 26.89 20.93 8.59
C GLU A 206 27.65 21.43 7.35
N GLY A 207 27.56 22.72 7.03
CA GLY A 207 28.25 23.32 5.87
C GLY A 207 27.79 22.87 4.47
N ALA A 208 26.92 21.87 4.36
CA ALA A 208 26.41 21.37 3.08
C ALA A 208 25.47 22.35 2.37
N SER A 209 25.57 22.41 1.03
CA SER A 209 24.67 23.18 0.16
C SER A 209 23.25 22.60 0.16
N ASN A 210 22.27 23.34 -0.38
CA ASN A 210 20.90 22.84 -0.50
C ASN A 210 20.81 21.65 -1.47
N ASP A 211 21.63 21.62 -2.50
CA ASP A 211 21.67 20.53 -3.48
C ASP A 211 22.23 19.26 -2.83
N ASP A 212 23.34 19.37 -2.09
CA ASP A 212 23.93 18.25 -1.37
C ASP A 212 22.99 17.69 -0.30
N ARG A 213 22.28 18.57 0.42
CA ARG A 213 21.25 18.16 1.39
C ARG A 213 20.13 17.39 0.70
N SER A 214 19.68 17.85 -0.47
CA SER A 214 18.62 17.20 -1.23
C SER A 214 19.05 15.80 -1.68
N VAL A 215 20.25 15.65 -2.23
CA VAL A 215 20.80 14.34 -2.62
C VAL A 215 20.92 13.43 -1.38
N ALA A 216 21.55 13.90 -0.31
CA ALA A 216 21.84 13.10 0.86
C ALA A 216 20.57 12.63 1.61
N TYR A 217 19.61 13.52 1.87
CA TYR A 217 18.36 13.14 2.55
C TYR A 217 17.43 12.31 1.66
N THR A 218 17.47 12.50 0.33
CA THR A 218 16.74 11.62 -0.60
C THR A 218 17.35 10.22 -0.60
N ALA A 219 18.68 10.10 -0.60
CA ALA A 219 19.36 8.81 -0.50
C ALA A 219 19.08 8.11 0.84
N LEU A 220 19.09 8.86 1.95
CA LEU A 220 18.72 8.32 3.26
C LEU A 220 17.25 7.88 3.29
N TYR A 221 16.34 8.68 2.75
CA TYR A 221 14.93 8.29 2.59
C TYR A 221 14.80 6.96 1.85
N HIS A 222 15.46 6.80 0.70
CA HIS A 222 15.44 5.54 -0.06
C HIS A 222 16.02 4.35 0.72
N ALA A 223 17.13 4.55 1.44
CA ALA A 223 17.75 3.49 2.25
C ALA A 223 16.86 3.02 3.43
N LEU A 224 15.92 3.86 3.88
CA LEU A 224 15.01 3.57 4.99
C LEU A 224 13.65 3.03 4.56
N LEU A 225 13.36 2.93 3.25
CA LEU A 225 12.08 2.41 2.74
C LEU A 225 11.92 0.90 2.95
N GLN A 226 13.01 0.14 2.99
CA GLN A 226 13.01 -1.32 3.09
C GLN A 226 14.07 -1.82 4.08
N PRO A 227 13.93 -3.04 4.65
CA PRO A 227 12.81 -3.99 4.51
C PRO A 227 11.47 -3.47 5.05
N LEU A 228 10.36 -4.04 4.57
CA LEU A 228 9.01 -3.60 4.95
C LEU A 228 8.51 -4.36 6.18
N THR A 229 7.64 -3.73 6.97
CA THR A 229 6.91 -4.45 8.04
C THR A 229 6.00 -5.51 7.41
N GLY A 230 6.21 -6.78 7.77
CA GLY A 230 5.47 -7.93 7.23
C GLY A 230 4.42 -8.50 8.19
N SER A 231 4.40 -8.06 9.44
CA SER A 231 3.39 -8.45 10.43
C SER A 231 2.22 -7.47 10.47
N ASP A 232 1.01 -7.97 10.72
CA ASP A 232 -0.17 -7.16 11.03
C ASP A 232 -0.01 -6.44 12.39
N ALA A 233 -0.91 -5.50 12.67
CA ALA A 233 -0.90 -4.70 13.90
C ALA A 233 -1.03 -5.55 15.18
N ASP A 234 -1.64 -6.74 15.06
CA ASP A 234 -1.75 -7.71 16.15
C ASP A 234 -0.51 -8.61 16.28
N GLY A 235 0.50 -8.45 15.44
CA GLY A 235 1.74 -9.23 15.41
C GLY A 235 1.69 -10.50 14.55
N ARG A 236 0.54 -10.87 13.97
CA ARG A 236 0.45 -12.05 13.10
C ARG A 236 1.17 -11.81 11.76
N TYR A 237 1.77 -12.85 11.19
CA TYR A 237 2.36 -12.82 9.86
C TYR A 237 2.26 -14.19 9.19
N ARG A 238 2.30 -14.21 7.84
CA ARG A 238 2.41 -15.44 7.05
C ARG A 238 3.88 -15.87 6.96
N GLY A 239 4.21 -17.05 7.47
CA GLY A 239 5.56 -17.61 7.44
C GLY A 239 5.91 -18.27 6.11
N TYR A 240 7.17 -18.67 5.98
CA TYR A 240 7.69 -19.35 4.78
C TYR A 240 7.25 -20.81 4.66
N ASP A 241 6.61 -21.33 5.69
CA ASP A 241 5.92 -22.63 5.74
C ASP A 241 4.42 -22.52 5.41
N ASP A 242 3.99 -21.35 4.90
CA ASP A 242 2.60 -20.96 4.67
C ASP A 242 1.70 -20.99 5.92
N THR A 243 2.25 -21.12 7.13
CA THR A 243 1.47 -21.07 8.37
C THR A 243 1.41 -19.66 8.95
N ILE A 244 0.45 -19.41 9.84
CA ILE A 244 0.32 -18.11 10.52
C ILE A 244 1.16 -18.17 11.79
N HIS A 245 2.14 -17.29 11.87
CA HIS A 245 2.99 -17.10 13.03
C HIS A 245 2.68 -15.77 13.72
N ARG A 246 3.31 -15.52 14.86
CA ARG A 246 3.14 -14.31 15.66
C ARG A 246 4.48 -13.76 16.12
N ALA A 247 4.68 -12.46 15.95
CA ALA A 247 5.86 -11.73 16.40
C ALA A 247 5.56 -11.05 17.75
N ASP A 248 5.83 -11.76 18.85
CA ASP A 248 5.52 -11.26 20.20
C ASP A 248 6.65 -10.39 20.77
N GLY A 249 6.40 -9.09 20.88
CA GLY A 249 7.38 -8.13 21.40
C GLY A 249 8.50 -7.76 20.42
N TRP A 250 8.32 -8.05 19.13
CA TRP A 250 9.20 -7.63 18.03
C TRP A 250 8.38 -7.47 16.74
N THR A 251 8.97 -6.85 15.72
CA THR A 251 8.32 -6.67 14.41
C THR A 251 8.89 -7.64 13.39
N TYR A 252 8.03 -8.44 12.76
CA TYR A 252 8.44 -9.23 11.60
C TYR A 252 8.59 -8.33 10.36
N TYR A 253 9.71 -8.45 9.66
CA TYR A 253 10.02 -7.75 8.42
C TYR A 253 10.04 -8.73 7.23
N ALA A 254 9.67 -8.23 6.05
CA ALA A 254 9.64 -8.95 4.79
C ALA A 254 10.28 -8.11 3.67
N TYR A 255 10.40 -8.69 2.46
CA TYR A 255 11.00 -8.06 1.28
C TYR A 255 12.50 -7.78 1.44
N PHE A 256 13.30 -8.83 1.34
CA PHE A 256 14.74 -8.82 1.55
C PHE A 256 15.50 -8.99 0.23
N SER A 257 16.07 -7.91 -0.32
CA SER A 257 16.98 -7.97 -1.47
C SER A 257 18.42 -8.22 -1.02
N LEU A 258 18.66 -9.33 -0.29
CA LEU A 258 19.90 -9.48 0.49
C LEU A 258 21.15 -9.47 -0.36
N TRP A 259 21.09 -9.96 -1.61
CA TRP A 259 22.24 -9.86 -2.52
C TRP A 259 22.73 -8.42 -2.68
N ASP A 260 21.86 -7.41 -2.69
CA ASP A 260 22.23 -5.99 -2.77
C ASP A 260 22.57 -5.42 -1.39
N THR A 261 21.65 -5.59 -0.44
CA THR A 261 21.63 -4.80 0.79
C THR A 261 22.72 -5.21 1.79
N TYR A 262 23.28 -6.42 1.67
CA TYR A 262 24.38 -6.86 2.54
C TYR A 262 25.65 -6.02 2.37
N ARG A 263 25.82 -5.30 1.26
CA ARG A 263 27.05 -4.55 0.98
C ARG A 263 27.15 -3.25 1.78
N THR A 264 26.02 -2.57 1.98
CA THR A 264 26.00 -1.22 2.56
C THR A 264 24.76 -0.94 3.41
N GLN A 265 23.56 -1.18 2.88
CA GLN A 265 22.31 -0.78 3.53
C GLN A 265 22.08 -1.48 4.87
N ASN A 266 22.38 -2.78 4.98
CA ASN A 266 22.18 -3.52 6.22
C ASN A 266 23.07 -2.97 7.36
N GLN A 267 24.33 -2.62 7.04
CA GLN A 267 25.26 -2.00 7.99
C GLN A 267 24.78 -0.59 8.38
N LEU A 268 24.35 0.20 7.40
CA LEU A 268 23.80 1.53 7.66
C LEU A 268 22.57 1.46 8.60
N LEU A 269 21.62 0.56 8.31
CA LEU A 269 20.45 0.34 9.16
C LEU A 269 20.85 -0.13 10.57
N ALA A 270 21.86 -0.99 10.71
CA ALA A 270 22.35 -1.43 12.01
C ALA A 270 22.98 -0.30 12.82
N LEU A 271 23.64 0.66 12.17
CA LEU A 271 24.20 1.84 12.81
C LEU A 271 23.12 2.85 13.23
N LEU A 272 22.17 3.12 12.34
CA LEU A 272 21.15 4.16 12.55
C LEU A 272 19.99 3.68 13.43
N GLN A 273 19.59 2.41 13.28
CA GLN A 273 18.39 1.84 13.90
C GLN A 273 18.67 0.44 14.49
N PRO A 274 19.49 0.31 15.55
CA PRO A 274 19.90 -1.00 16.09
C PRO A 274 18.75 -1.91 16.51
N ALA A 275 17.67 -1.34 17.07
CA ALA A 275 16.48 -2.10 17.45
C ALA A 275 15.73 -2.68 16.23
N ARG A 276 15.65 -1.91 15.13
CA ARG A 276 15.08 -2.37 13.86
C ARG A 276 15.96 -3.46 13.25
N ALA A 277 17.28 -3.28 13.27
CA ALA A 277 18.22 -4.28 12.76
C ALA A 277 18.16 -5.61 13.55
N ARG A 278 17.96 -5.55 14.88
CA ARG A 278 17.68 -6.74 15.70
C ARG A 278 16.44 -7.48 15.22
N ASP A 279 15.34 -6.76 14.97
CA ASP A 279 14.08 -7.36 14.55
C ASP A 279 14.14 -7.90 13.10
N ILE A 280 14.90 -7.25 12.22
CA ILE A 280 15.26 -7.78 10.90
C ILE A 280 16.05 -9.10 11.05
N GLY A 281 17.07 -9.14 11.92
CA GLY A 281 17.83 -10.36 12.20
C GLY A 281 16.94 -11.48 12.74
N ARG A 282 16.01 -11.18 13.65
CA ARG A 282 15.00 -12.14 14.13
C ARG A 282 14.10 -12.65 13.02
N SER A 283 13.71 -11.78 12.08
CA SER A 283 12.90 -12.17 10.92
C SER A 283 13.65 -13.20 10.05
N LEU A 284 14.93 -12.98 9.78
CA LEU A 284 15.77 -13.92 9.02
C LEU A 284 15.91 -15.27 9.73
N LEU A 285 16.08 -15.28 11.06
CA LEU A 285 16.13 -16.52 11.84
C LEU A 285 14.78 -17.27 11.82
N ALA A 286 13.66 -16.55 11.92
CA ALA A 286 12.33 -17.14 11.80
C ALA A 286 12.12 -17.76 10.41
N ILE A 287 12.55 -17.06 9.34
CA ILE A 287 12.51 -17.60 7.97
C ILE A 287 13.34 -18.89 7.87
N HIS A 288 14.55 -18.93 8.43
CA HIS A 288 15.36 -20.15 8.42
C HIS A 288 14.67 -21.31 9.14
N GLN A 289 14.02 -21.05 10.29
CA GLN A 289 13.30 -22.08 11.03
C GLN A 289 12.06 -22.61 10.26
N GLN A 290 11.38 -21.74 9.53
CA GLN A 290 10.14 -22.05 8.81
C GLN A 290 10.41 -22.66 7.42
N GLY A 291 11.35 -22.08 6.67
CA GLY A 291 11.69 -22.45 5.29
C GLY A 291 12.91 -23.36 5.15
N GLY A 292 13.67 -23.60 6.23
CA GLY A 292 14.84 -24.49 6.23
C GLY A 292 16.17 -23.84 5.82
N TRP A 293 16.16 -22.64 5.24
CA TRP A 293 17.35 -21.87 4.84
C TRP A 293 17.11 -20.37 4.98
N LEU A 294 18.20 -19.59 5.05
CA LEU A 294 18.11 -18.14 5.00
C LEU A 294 17.75 -17.69 3.57
N PRO A 295 16.88 -16.68 3.41
CA PRO A 295 16.47 -16.24 2.08
C PRO A 295 17.61 -15.50 1.40
N ARG A 296 17.77 -15.65 0.08
CA ARG A 296 18.70 -14.80 -0.70
C ARG A 296 17.99 -13.58 -1.25
N TRP A 297 16.78 -13.80 -1.74
CA TRP A 297 15.88 -12.76 -2.18
C TRP A 297 14.48 -13.11 -1.66
N GLY A 298 14.16 -12.63 -0.47
CA GLY A 298 12.88 -12.91 0.18
C GLY A 298 11.79 -11.96 -0.32
N TYR A 299 10.69 -12.49 -0.85
CA TYR A 299 9.55 -11.71 -1.34
C TYR A 299 8.27 -12.21 -0.65
N ALA A 300 7.53 -11.31 0.01
CA ALA A 300 6.40 -11.69 0.87
C ALA A 300 6.78 -12.84 1.82
N ASN A 301 6.21 -14.03 1.62
CA ASN A 301 6.44 -15.22 2.44
C ASN A 301 7.18 -16.36 1.72
N PHE A 302 8.02 -16.06 0.70
CA PHE A 302 8.81 -17.07 0.00
C PHE A 302 10.18 -16.54 -0.44
N ASP A 303 11.13 -17.43 -0.72
CA ASP A 303 12.42 -17.11 -1.33
C ASP A 303 12.34 -17.26 -2.85
N THR A 304 12.71 -16.21 -3.58
CA THR A 304 12.62 -16.21 -5.05
C THR A 304 13.83 -16.92 -5.69
N ASN A 305 14.85 -17.28 -4.91
CA ASN A 305 16.12 -17.85 -5.40
C ASN A 305 16.88 -16.99 -6.42
N ILE A 306 16.63 -15.69 -6.45
CA ILE A 306 17.30 -14.75 -7.38
C ILE A 306 18.68 -14.35 -6.84
N MET A 307 19.60 -14.09 -7.76
CA MET A 307 21.02 -13.81 -7.53
C MET A 307 21.80 -15.01 -6.95
N THR A 308 22.94 -14.73 -6.30
CA THR A 308 23.90 -15.72 -5.77
C THR A 308 24.14 -15.51 -4.27
N GLY A 309 24.87 -16.43 -3.64
CA GLY A 309 25.10 -16.45 -2.19
C GLY A 309 24.48 -17.66 -1.54
#